data_AF-A0A936QS47-F1
#
_entry.id   AF-A0A936QS47-F1
#
_cell.length_a   1.000
_cell.length_b   1.000
_cell.length_c   1.000
_cell.angle_alpha   90.00
_cell.angle_beta   90.00
_cell.angle_gamma   90.00
#
_symmetry.space_group_name_H-M   'P 1'
#
loop_
_entity.id
_entity.type
_entity.pdbx_description
1 polymer ?
#
loop_
_entity_poly.entity_id
_entity_poly.type
_entity_poly.pdbx_seq_one_letter_code
_entity_poly.pdbx_strand_id
1 'polypeptide(L)'
;MPDFGDNVRIKETPETQALDIAGRLGNIFGFTTPSVTNVDVVGSKAEDLAYSVNIEELNKQYWLAPDQIEFIDHGAGTEMRLDGVAMTWRREADGSWTELPDDPAISKVPTAPKPWWRFW
;
A
#
# COMPACT_ATOMS: atom_id res chain seq x y z
N MET A 1 5.22 11.31 -1.84
CA MET A 1 4.23 10.55 -2.65
C MET A 1 3.74 9.43 -1.76
N PRO A 2 2.45 9.07 -1.78
CA PRO A 2 1.97 7.90 -1.05
C PRO A 2 2.73 6.64 -1.48
N ASP A 3 2.98 5.74 -0.55
CA ASP A 3 3.72 4.50 -0.76
C ASP A 3 2.94 3.28 -0.22
N PHE A 4 3.39 2.06 -0.57
CA PHE A 4 2.91 0.81 0.03
C PHE A 4 2.78 0.96 1.53
N GLY A 5 1.65 0.60 2.14
CA GLY A 5 1.39 0.69 3.58
C GLY A 5 0.85 2.04 4.07
N ASP A 6 0.80 3.08 3.23
CA ASP A 6 0.22 4.36 3.62
C ASP A 6 -1.32 4.31 3.66
N ASN A 7 -1.89 5.05 4.60
CA ASN A 7 -3.31 5.26 4.72
C ASN A 7 -3.75 6.44 3.86
N VAL A 8 -4.85 6.26 3.13
CA VAL A 8 -5.39 7.24 2.20
C VAL A 8 -6.90 7.39 2.37
N ARG A 9 -7.42 8.56 2.03
CA ARG A 9 -8.84 8.80 1.79
C ARG A 9 -9.08 8.81 0.29
N ILE A 10 -10.18 8.17 -0.12
CA ILE A 10 -10.64 8.24 -1.50
C ILE A 10 -11.38 9.56 -1.68
N LYS A 11 -10.92 10.38 -2.63
CA LYS A 11 -11.50 11.70 -2.90
C LYS A 11 -12.92 11.57 -3.43
N GLU A 12 -13.73 12.59 -3.19
CA GLU A 12 -15.09 12.65 -3.73
C GLU A 12 -15.06 13.15 -5.18
N THR A 13 -15.24 12.22 -6.12
CA THR A 13 -15.29 12.47 -7.56
C THR A 13 -16.47 11.72 -8.16
N PRO A 14 -16.98 12.12 -9.34
CA PRO A 14 -18.05 11.36 -10.01
C PRO A 14 -17.72 9.87 -10.18
N GLU A 15 -16.47 9.54 -10.50
CA GLU A 15 -15.98 8.18 -10.72
C GLU A 15 -16.01 7.35 -9.43
N THR A 16 -15.55 7.91 -8.31
CA THR A 16 -15.52 7.22 -7.00
C THR A 16 -16.89 7.14 -6.35
N GLN A 17 -17.76 8.13 -6.59
CA GLN A 17 -19.16 8.11 -6.16
C GLN A 17 -19.95 7.03 -6.91
N ALA A 18 -19.73 6.87 -8.22
CA ALA A 18 -20.37 5.83 -9.01
C ALA A 18 -20.04 4.40 -8.54
N LEU A 19 -18.89 4.24 -7.87
CA LEU A 19 -18.43 2.97 -7.28
C LEU A 19 -18.78 2.81 -5.79
N ASP A 20 -19.44 3.80 -5.18
CA ASP A 20 -19.76 3.86 -3.74
C ASP A 20 -18.52 3.76 -2.83
N ILE A 21 -17.38 4.32 -3.28
CA ILE A 21 -16.11 4.31 -2.53
C ILE A 21 -15.63 5.70 -2.11
N ALA A 22 -16.28 6.77 -2.57
CA ALA A 22 -15.95 8.14 -2.21
C ALA A 22 -15.95 8.37 -0.69
N GLY A 23 -14.96 9.10 -0.18
CA GLY A 23 -14.81 9.44 1.23
C GLY A 23 -14.33 8.30 2.14
N ARG A 24 -14.28 7.06 1.64
CA ARG A 24 -13.82 5.89 2.42
C ARG A 24 -12.32 5.94 2.66
N LEU A 25 -11.91 5.29 3.75
CA LEU A 25 -10.51 5.07 4.07
C LEU A 25 -10.01 3.79 3.41
N GLY A 26 -8.75 3.81 3.00
CA GLY A 26 -8.07 2.63 2.49
C GLY A 26 -6.58 2.65 2.77
N ASN A 27 -5.93 1.53 2.50
CA ASN A 27 -4.49 1.36 2.63
C ASN A 27 -3.87 0.98 1.29
N ILE A 28 -2.71 1.53 0.96
CA ILE A 28 -2.03 1.22 -0.30
C ILE A 28 -1.33 -0.13 -0.20
N PHE A 29 -1.73 -1.08 -1.05
CA PHE A 29 -1.13 -2.42 -1.14
C PHE A 29 -0.10 -2.53 -2.27
N GLY A 30 0.09 -1.47 -3.05
CA GLY A 30 1.13 -1.37 -4.06
C GLY A 30 0.78 -0.31 -5.11
N PHE A 31 1.60 -0.23 -6.14
CA PHE A 31 1.37 0.62 -7.30
C PHE A 31 1.81 -0.08 -8.57
N THR A 32 1.37 0.45 -9.70
CA THR A 32 1.65 -0.12 -11.02
C THR A 32 1.74 0.96 -12.08
N THR A 33 2.23 0.57 -13.25
CA THR A 33 2.24 1.34 -14.49
C THR A 33 1.14 0.81 -15.41
N PRO A 34 -0.03 1.47 -15.51
CA PRO A 34 -1.19 0.97 -16.25
C PRO A 34 -0.92 0.67 -17.73
N SER A 35 -0.01 1.40 -18.38
CA SER A 35 0.32 1.21 -19.80
C SER A 35 0.89 -0.16 -20.13
N VAL A 36 1.52 -0.84 -19.16
CA VAL A 36 2.13 -2.17 -19.35
C VAL A 36 1.41 -3.30 -18.59
N THR A 37 0.50 -2.96 -17.67
CA THR A 37 -0.25 -3.95 -16.87
C THR A 37 -1.71 -4.09 -17.26
N ASN A 38 -2.26 -3.12 -18.01
CA ASN A 38 -3.64 -3.12 -18.49
C ASN A 38 -4.69 -3.28 -17.38
N VAL A 39 -4.40 -2.77 -16.18
CA VAL A 39 -5.37 -2.73 -15.07
C VAL A 39 -6.48 -1.72 -15.35
N ASP A 40 -7.66 -1.98 -14.80
CA ASP A 40 -8.77 -1.03 -14.84
C ASP A 40 -8.58 0.04 -13.76
N VAL A 41 -8.31 1.27 -14.17
CA VAL A 41 -7.96 2.38 -13.26
C VAL A 41 -9.13 3.33 -13.17
N VAL A 42 -9.52 3.63 -11.93
CA VAL A 42 -10.49 4.68 -11.61
C VAL A 42 -9.76 6.02 -11.61
N GLY A 43 -10.23 6.96 -12.45
CA GLY A 43 -9.64 8.30 -12.60
C GLY A 43 -8.73 8.46 -13.83
N SER A 44 -7.97 9.55 -13.85
CA SER A 44 -7.13 9.92 -15.00
C SER A 44 -5.87 9.07 -15.12
N LYS A 45 -5.61 8.52 -16.31
CA LYS A 45 -4.37 7.76 -16.62
C LYS A 45 -3.20 8.65 -17.04
N ALA A 46 -3.26 9.96 -16.80
CA ALA A 46 -2.27 10.94 -17.30
C ALA A 46 -0.84 10.69 -16.80
N GLU A 47 -0.67 10.15 -15.60
CA GLU A 47 0.63 9.95 -14.96
C GLU A 47 1.21 8.54 -15.14
N ASP A 48 0.51 7.66 -15.88
CA ASP A 48 0.87 6.23 -16.04
C ASP A 48 1.28 5.55 -14.71
N LEU A 49 0.54 5.90 -13.66
CA LEU A 49 0.69 5.41 -12.30
C LEU A 49 -0.70 5.14 -11.74
N ALA A 50 -0.87 4.02 -11.04
CA ALA A 50 -2.08 3.75 -10.26
C ALA A 50 -1.71 3.04 -8.95
N TYR A 51 -2.41 3.40 -7.87
CA TYR A 51 -2.26 2.79 -6.57
C TYR A 51 -3.31 1.72 -6.37
N SER A 52 -2.88 0.58 -5.85
CA SER A 52 -3.76 -0.48 -5.38
C SER A 52 -4.19 -0.13 -3.97
N VAL A 53 -5.45 0.25 -3.79
CA VAL A 53 -5.98 0.64 -2.48
C VAL A 53 -6.96 -0.41 -2.01
N ASN A 54 -6.65 -1.03 -0.86
CA ASN A 54 -7.56 -1.94 -0.16
C ASN A 54 -8.48 -1.12 0.75
N ILE A 55 -9.79 -1.34 0.61
CA ILE A 55 -10.83 -0.76 1.46
C ILE A 55 -11.36 -1.88 2.36
N GLU A 56 -10.89 -1.90 3.61
CA GLU A 56 -11.18 -2.99 4.55
C GLU A 56 -12.69 -3.16 4.79
N GLU A 57 -13.43 -2.05 4.94
CA GLU A 57 -14.89 -2.05 5.13
C GLU A 57 -15.64 -2.81 4.03
N LEU A 58 -15.09 -2.86 2.82
CA LEU A 58 -15.68 -3.49 1.65
C LEU A 58 -15.06 -4.84 1.32
N ASN A 59 -13.95 -5.21 1.98
CA ASN A 59 -13.09 -6.34 1.62
C ASN A 59 -12.78 -6.36 0.11
N LYS A 60 -12.41 -5.20 -0.44
CA LYS A 60 -12.19 -4.97 -1.87
C LYS A 60 -11.00 -4.06 -2.13
N GLN A 61 -10.38 -4.28 -3.27
CA GLN A 61 -9.23 -3.52 -3.74
C GLN A 61 -9.53 -2.85 -5.07
N TYR A 62 -9.08 -1.61 -5.23
CA TYR A 62 -9.29 -0.80 -6.42
C TYR A 62 -7.96 -0.21 -6.90
N TRP A 63 -7.77 -0.12 -8.22
CA TRP A 63 -6.69 0.65 -8.81
C TRP A 63 -7.16 2.09 -9.02
N LEU A 64 -6.58 3.02 -8.26
CA LEU A 64 -6.94 4.43 -8.26
C LEU A 64 -5.80 5.25 -8.83
N ALA A 65 -6.11 6.19 -9.70
CA ALA A 65 -5.17 7.19 -10.15
C ALA A 65 -4.75 8.12 -8.97
N PRO A 66 -3.56 8.75 -9.03
CA PRO A 66 -3.08 9.63 -7.96
C PRO A 66 -4.05 10.78 -7.61
N ASP A 67 -4.82 11.25 -8.60
CA ASP A 67 -5.79 12.31 -8.44
C ASP A 67 -7.05 11.87 -7.66
N GLN A 68 -7.29 10.57 -7.49
CA GLN A 68 -8.43 9.99 -6.77
C GLN A 68 -8.17 9.69 -5.29
N ILE A 69 -6.94 9.90 -4.82
CA ILE A 69 -6.56 9.65 -3.42
C ILE A 69 -6.02 10.90 -2.74
N GLU A 70 -6.19 10.95 -1.43
CA GLU A 70 -5.62 11.93 -0.51
C GLU A 70 -4.82 11.18 0.56
N PHE A 71 -3.54 11.52 0.72
CA PHE A 71 -2.69 10.95 1.77
C PHE A 71 -3.17 11.37 3.16
N ILE A 72 -3.21 10.43 4.10
CA ILE A 72 -3.54 10.70 5.51
C ILE A 72 -2.30 10.58 6.37
N ASP A 73 -1.72 9.38 6.43
CA ASP A 73 -0.56 9.06 7.26
C ASP A 73 0.15 7.80 6.77
N HIS A 74 1.31 7.53 7.37
CA HIS A 74 2.18 6.42 6.99
C HIS A 74 1.80 5.06 7.60
N GLY A 75 0.71 4.97 8.36
CA GLY A 75 0.28 3.72 9.00
C GLY A 75 1.20 3.25 10.13
N ALA A 76 1.77 4.19 10.90
CA ALA A 76 2.73 3.89 11.97
C ALA A 76 2.20 2.82 12.94
N GLY A 77 3.04 1.83 13.27
CA GLY A 77 2.67 0.70 14.11
C GLY A 77 2.08 -0.50 13.36
N THR A 78 1.80 -0.38 12.06
CA THR A 78 1.40 -1.53 11.23
C THR A 78 2.49 -2.59 11.24
N GLU A 79 2.10 -3.85 11.50
CA GLU A 79 2.99 -5.00 11.44
C GLU A 79 2.69 -5.85 10.21
N MET A 80 3.74 -6.28 9.53
CA MET A 80 3.68 -7.25 8.45
C MET A 80 4.49 -8.49 8.83
N ARG A 81 3.92 -9.67 8.57
CA ARG A 81 4.57 -10.96 8.72
C ARG A 81 4.43 -11.76 7.44
N LEU A 82 5.43 -12.57 7.13
CA LEU A 82 5.39 -13.50 6.02
C LEU A 82 5.49 -14.93 6.57
N ASP A 83 4.53 -15.77 6.22
CA ASP A 83 4.53 -17.17 6.67
C ASP A 83 5.83 -17.88 6.31
N GLY A 84 6.43 -18.53 7.30
CA GLY A 84 7.71 -19.21 7.15
C GLY A 84 8.95 -18.32 7.27
N VAL A 85 8.78 -17.01 7.50
CA VAL A 85 9.88 -16.09 7.80
C VAL A 85 9.78 -15.61 9.24
N ALA A 86 10.80 -15.87 10.05
CA ALA A 86 10.90 -15.46 11.46
C ALA A 86 11.29 -13.97 11.59
N MET A 87 10.51 -13.11 10.95
CA MET A 87 10.70 -11.67 10.90
C MET A 87 9.35 -10.97 10.92
N THR A 88 9.23 -9.97 11.78
CA THR A 88 8.15 -9.00 11.77
C THR A 88 8.69 -7.67 11.22
N TRP A 89 8.02 -7.08 10.24
CA TRP A 89 8.32 -5.72 9.80
C TRP A 89 7.32 -4.76 10.43
N ARG A 90 7.81 -3.73 11.11
CA ARG A 90 6.96 -2.69 11.70
C ARG A 90 7.13 -1.37 10.98
N ARG A 91 6.01 -0.74 10.65
CA ARG A 91 5.93 0.56 10.01
C ARG A 91 6.23 1.68 11.01
N GLU A 92 7.13 2.58 10.67
CA GLU A 92 7.48 3.74 11.48
C GLU A 92 6.70 4.99 11.01
N ALA A 93 6.69 6.04 11.85
CA ALA A 93 5.94 7.26 11.58
C ALA A 93 6.44 8.08 10.38
N ASP A 94 7.67 7.84 9.93
CA ASP A 94 8.26 8.45 8.74
C ASP A 94 8.04 7.62 7.46
N GLY A 95 7.26 6.53 7.54
CA GLY A 95 7.01 5.63 6.42
C GLY A 95 8.06 4.55 6.21
N SER A 96 9.16 4.56 6.99
CA SER A 96 10.15 3.49 6.93
C SER A 96 9.65 2.19 7.58
N TRP A 97 10.31 1.09 7.26
CA TRP A 97 10.06 -0.22 7.88
C TRP A 97 11.25 -0.66 8.73
N THR A 98 10.99 -0.94 10.00
CA THR A 98 11.93 -1.57 10.92
C THR A 98 11.77 -3.09 10.86
N GLU A 99 12.88 -3.80 10.72
CA GLU A 99 12.93 -5.26 10.77
C GLU A 99 13.11 -5.73 12.22
N LEU A 100 12.20 -6.56 12.71
CA LEU A 100 12.19 -7.10 14.07
C LEU A 100 12.26 -8.64 13.98
N PRO A 101 13.43 -9.24 14.26
CA PRO A 101 13.54 -10.69 14.34
C PRO A 101 12.62 -11.23 15.43
N ASP A 102 11.87 -12.30 15.14
CA ASP A 102 10.93 -12.87 16.11
C ASP A 102 11.67 -13.56 17.28
N ASP A 103 12.92 -14.00 17.05
CA ASP A 103 13.84 -14.49 18.09
C ASP A 103 15.07 -13.57 18.18
N PRO A 104 15.27 -12.85 19.29
CA PRO A 104 16.40 -11.96 19.47
C PRO A 104 17.76 -12.67 19.53
N ALA A 105 17.80 -14.00 19.72
CA ALA A 105 19.03 -14.79 19.62
C ALA A 105 19.50 -14.97 18.17
N ILE A 106 18.62 -14.80 17.19
CA ILE A 106 18.93 -14.84 15.76
C ILE A 106 19.36 -13.43 15.31
N SER A 107 20.47 -12.93 15.88
CA SER A 107 21.07 -11.63 15.51
C SER A 107 21.70 -11.62 14.10
N LYS A 108 21.80 -12.79 13.47
CA LYS A 108 22.29 -12.98 12.10
C LYS A 108 21.38 -13.96 11.35
N VAL A 109 20.18 -13.51 11.01
CA VAL A 109 19.39 -14.17 9.97
C VAL A 109 20.23 -14.13 8.68
N PRO A 110 20.41 -15.24 7.92
CA PRO A 110 21.00 -15.14 6.60
C PRO A 110 20.17 -14.11 5.84
N THR A 111 20.81 -13.04 5.34
CA THR A 111 20.16 -11.90 4.67
C THR A 111 18.94 -12.38 3.93
N ALA A 112 17.74 -12.17 4.51
CA ALA A 112 16.51 -12.50 3.83
C ALA A 112 16.63 -11.80 2.47
N PRO A 113 16.32 -12.49 1.35
CA PRO A 113 16.35 -11.84 0.06
C PRO A 113 15.60 -10.52 0.19
N LYS A 114 16.27 -9.42 -0.20
CA LYS A 114 15.75 -8.06 -0.03
C LYS A 114 14.26 -8.06 -0.38
N PRO A 115 13.39 -7.56 0.49
CA PRO A 115 11.97 -7.76 0.32
C PRO A 115 11.52 -7.21 -1.04
N TRP A 116 10.72 -8.00 -1.75
CA TRP A 116 10.33 -7.70 -3.14
C TRP A 116 9.64 -6.34 -3.27
N TRP A 117 8.93 -5.88 -2.22
CA TRP A 117 8.26 -4.58 -2.17
C TRP A 117 9.20 -3.38 -2.08
N ARG A 118 10.50 -3.55 -1.78
CA ARG A 118 11.50 -2.47 -1.81
C ARG A 118 12.01 -2.14 -3.21
N PHE A 119 11.59 -2.89 -4.23
CA PHE A 119 12.03 -2.75 -5.62
C PHE A 119 10.91 -2.31 -6.56
N TRP A 120 9.77 -1.92 -6.00
CA TRP A 120 8.71 -1.23 -6.71
C TRP A 120 8.77 0.21 -6.25
#